data_AF-A8Y0Z2-F1
#
_entry.id   AF-A8Y0Z2-F1
#
_cell.length_a   1.000
_cell.length_b   1.000
_cell.length_c   1.000
_cell.angle_alpha   90.00
_cell.angle_beta   90.00
_cell.angle_gamma   90.00
#
_symmetry.space_group_name_H-M   'P 1'
#
loop_
_entity.id
_entity.type
_entity.pdbx_description
1 polymer ?
#
loop_
_entity_poly.entity_id
_entity_poly.type
_entity_poly.pdbx_seq_one_letter_code
_entity_poly.pdbx_strand_id
1 'polypeptide(L)'
;MSDDPFAFVLLTHENAAELSEFLNSHFLFEEPMNRACGMTQQNFQPFVDKLFERTLNIPFSYALVDKETNKIVACAMSSLWKNESKAESENHGDEFEFDNGERKEIGVLGKILTELHAKFFELRPDIAQVLHL
;
A
#
# COMPACT_ATOMS: atom_id res chain seq x y z
N MET A 1 -11.74 -3.22 -34.05
CA MET A 1 -11.23 -3.42 -32.68
C MET A 1 -11.45 -2.09 -31.99
N SER A 2 -12.24 -2.04 -30.92
CA SER A 2 -12.35 -0.81 -30.14
C SER A 2 -10.98 -0.56 -29.50
N ASP A 3 -10.37 0.59 -29.74
CA ASP A 3 -9.21 1.00 -28.98
C ASP A 3 -9.61 1.05 -27.51
N ASP A 4 -8.92 0.28 -26.67
CA ASP A 4 -9.11 0.33 -25.22
C ASP A 4 -8.83 1.77 -24.77
N PRO A 5 -9.77 2.47 -24.10
CA PRO A 5 -9.56 3.84 -23.66
C PRO A 5 -8.50 3.93 -22.55
N PHE A 6 -8.04 2.80 -21.99
CA PHE A 6 -7.06 2.75 -20.92
C PHE A 6 -5.71 2.19 -21.37
N ALA A 7 -4.66 2.59 -20.64
CA ALA A 7 -3.30 2.07 -20.77
C ALA A 7 -2.80 1.58 -19.41
N PHE A 8 -2.07 0.46 -19.41
CA PHE A 8 -1.33 0.02 -18.22
C PHE A 8 0.01 0.75 -18.14
N VAL A 9 0.30 1.30 -16.97
CA VAL A 9 1.54 2.00 -16.66
C VAL A 9 2.18 1.36 -15.44
N LEU A 10 3.49 1.09 -15.50
CA LEU A 10 4.25 0.69 -14.32
C LEU A 10 4.39 1.89 -13.39
N LEU A 11 3.98 1.73 -12.13
CA LEU A 11 4.07 2.79 -11.14
C LEU A 11 5.52 2.92 -10.64
N THR A 12 6.01 4.15 -10.68
CA THR A 12 7.32 4.55 -10.15
C THR A 12 7.17 5.81 -9.30
N HIS A 13 8.26 6.29 -8.70
CA HIS A 13 8.27 7.55 -7.96
C HIS A 13 7.85 8.77 -8.80
N GLU A 14 7.97 8.71 -10.13
CA GLU A 14 7.48 9.78 -11.01
C GLU A 14 5.96 9.94 -10.94
N ASN A 15 5.23 8.89 -10.56
CA ASN A 15 3.77 8.89 -10.42
C ASN A 15 3.29 9.26 -9.01
N ALA A 16 4.19 9.43 -8.03
CA ALA A 16 3.84 9.51 -6.61
C ALA A 16 2.85 10.65 -6.29
N ALA A 17 3.04 11.82 -6.89
CA ALA A 17 2.16 12.97 -6.64
C ALA A 17 0.71 12.71 -7.09
N GLU A 18 0.52 12.23 -8.32
CA GLU A 18 -0.80 11.92 -8.86
C GLU A 18 -1.44 10.72 -8.16
N LEU A 19 -0.64 9.70 -7.85
CA LEU A 19 -1.11 8.52 -7.13
C LEU A 19 -1.56 8.87 -5.71
N SER A 20 -0.85 9.78 -5.03
CA SER A 20 -1.27 10.26 -3.71
C SER A 20 -2.59 11.02 -3.78
N GLU A 21 -2.78 11.85 -4.80
CA GLU A 21 -4.06 12.54 -5.06
C GLU A 21 -5.20 11.54 -5.31
N PHE A 22 -4.95 10.52 -6.13
CA PHE A 22 -5.91 9.45 -6.42
C PHE A 22 -6.31 8.68 -5.15
N LEU A 23 -5.33 8.23 -4.35
CA LEU A 23 -5.58 7.48 -3.11
C LEU A 23 -6.32 8.32 -2.06
N ASN A 24 -5.97 9.61 -1.92
CA ASN A 24 -6.66 10.52 -1.01
C ASN A 24 -8.09 10.83 -1.47
N SER A 25 -8.36 10.83 -2.77
CA SER A 25 -9.68 11.15 -3.32
C SER A 25 -10.63 9.95 -3.35
N HIS A 26 -10.08 8.72 -3.39
CA HIS A 26 -10.87 7.48 -3.50
C HIS A 26 -10.63 6.55 -2.31
N PHE A 27 -9.45 5.95 -2.21
CA PHE A 27 -9.15 4.88 -1.26
C PHE A 27 -9.35 5.29 0.21
N LEU A 28 -9.02 6.54 0.57
CA LEU A 28 -9.27 7.10 1.89
C LEU A 28 -10.76 7.00 2.30
N PHE A 29 -11.69 7.24 1.39
CA PHE A 29 -13.11 7.32 1.69
C PHE A 29 -13.89 6.03 1.39
N GLU A 30 -13.38 5.23 0.44
CA GLU A 30 -14.06 4.05 -0.09
C GLU A 30 -13.60 2.75 0.57
N GLU A 31 -12.36 2.68 1.07
CA GLU A 31 -11.84 1.46 1.70
C GLU A 31 -12.59 1.19 3.03
N PRO A 32 -13.10 -0.04 3.25
CA PRO A 32 -13.95 -0.36 4.39
C PRO A 32 -13.34 -0.03 5.77
N MET A 33 -12.06 -0.34 6.00
CA MET A 33 -11.40 -0.13 7.29
C MET A 33 -11.16 1.35 7.56
N ASN A 34 -10.71 2.11 6.56
CA ASN A 34 -10.55 3.56 6.59
C ASN A 34 -11.90 4.22 6.95
N ARG A 35 -12.98 3.80 6.30
CA ARG A 35 -14.32 4.31 6.58
C ARG A 35 -14.79 3.94 7.98
N ALA A 36 -14.54 2.71 8.42
CA ALA A 36 -14.97 2.21 9.73
C ALA A 36 -14.26 2.90 10.90
N CYS A 37 -12.96 3.20 10.78
CA CYS A 37 -12.20 3.90 11.81
C CYS A 37 -12.30 5.43 11.71
N GLY A 38 -12.98 5.95 10.68
CA GLY A 38 -13.04 7.38 10.37
C GLY A 38 -11.66 7.96 10.09
N MET A 39 -10.87 7.28 9.26
CA MET A 39 -9.56 7.73 8.79
C MET A 39 -9.67 9.15 8.22
N THR A 40 -8.74 10.01 8.60
CA THR A 40 -8.64 11.37 8.07
C THR A 40 -7.46 11.47 7.12
N GLN A 41 -7.44 12.48 6.27
CA GLN A 41 -6.28 12.75 5.41
C GLN A 41 -4.97 12.91 6.20
N GLN A 42 -5.04 13.57 7.38
CA GLN A 42 -3.87 13.76 8.25
C GLN A 42 -3.28 12.42 8.74
N ASN A 43 -4.14 11.45 9.01
CA ASN A 43 -3.74 10.10 9.46
C ASN A 43 -3.38 9.17 8.29
N PHE A 44 -3.95 9.41 7.11
CA PHE A 44 -3.78 8.57 5.94
C PHE A 44 -2.49 8.86 5.18
N GLN A 45 -2.05 10.13 5.14
CA GLN A 45 -0.85 10.50 4.39
C GLN A 45 0.41 9.73 4.83
N PRO A 46 0.70 9.55 6.15
CA PRO A 46 1.83 8.74 6.58
C PRO A 46 1.77 7.27 6.10
N PHE A 47 0.56 6.69 5.97
CA PHE A 47 0.38 5.38 5.38
C PHE A 47 0.74 5.39 3.89
N VAL A 48 0.28 6.39 3.14
CA VAL A 48 0.58 6.55 1.70
C VAL A 48 2.09 6.67 1.48
N ASP A 49 2.78 7.46 2.28
CA ASP A 49 4.23 7.67 2.17
C ASP A 49 4.98 6.35 2.39
N LYS A 50 4.65 5.62 3.47
CA LYS A 50 5.24 4.30 3.75
C LYS A 50 4.89 3.26 2.68
N LEU A 51 3.67 3.32 2.15
CA LEU A 51 3.24 2.47 1.05
C LEU A 51 4.11 2.72 -0.20
N PHE A 52 4.40 3.97 -0.53
CA PHE A 52 5.23 4.32 -1.69
C PHE A 52 6.67 3.84 -1.55
N GLU A 53 7.27 4.01 -0.36
CA GLU A 53 8.61 3.48 -0.06
C GLU A 53 8.72 1.97 -0.30
N ARG A 54 7.65 1.21 0.01
CA ARG A 54 7.64 -0.25 -0.11
C ARG A 54 7.29 -0.77 -1.51
N THR A 55 6.57 0.02 -2.30
CA THR A 55 5.91 -0.47 -3.53
C THR A 55 6.44 0.15 -4.82
N LEU A 56 6.94 1.40 -4.80
CA LEU A 56 7.41 2.10 -6.01
C LEU A 56 8.87 1.82 -6.35
N ASN A 57 9.61 1.19 -5.44
CA ASN A 57 11.00 0.76 -5.65
C ASN A 57 11.13 -0.60 -6.33
N ILE A 58 10.01 -1.29 -6.60
CA ILE A 58 9.98 -2.62 -7.20
C ILE A 58 9.01 -2.66 -8.40
N PRO A 59 9.28 -3.47 -9.44
CA PRO A 59 8.53 -3.41 -10.70
C PRO A 59 7.24 -4.23 -10.68
N PHE A 60 6.44 -4.10 -9.60
CA PHE A 60 5.23 -4.92 -9.38
C PHE A 60 3.97 -4.11 -9.11
N SER A 61 4.05 -2.79 -9.15
CA SER A 61 2.90 -1.89 -8.97
C SER A 61 2.51 -1.28 -10.30
N TYR A 62 1.21 -1.25 -10.60
CA TYR A 62 0.68 -0.81 -11.89
C TYR A 62 -0.53 0.10 -11.71
N ALA A 63 -0.72 1.02 -12.66
CA ALA A 63 -1.93 1.83 -12.79
C ALA A 63 -2.60 1.61 -14.14
N LEU A 64 -3.92 1.79 -14.17
CA LEU A 64 -4.63 2.11 -15.41
C LEU A 64 -4.72 3.63 -15.53
N VAL A 65 -4.35 4.12 -16.70
CA VAL A 65 -4.42 5.53 -17.08
C VAL A 65 -5.41 5.68 -18.22
N ASP A 66 -6.33 6.64 -18.07
CA ASP A 66 -7.24 7.07 -19.14
C ASP A 66 -6.45 7.82 -20.22
N LYS A 67 -6.53 7.37 -21.47
CA LYS A 67 -5.72 7.90 -22.58
C LYS A 67 -6.13 9.31 -23.03
N GLU A 68 -7.36 9.74 -22.75
CA GLU A 68 -7.85 11.06 -23.15
C GLU A 68 -7.41 12.13 -22.16
N THR A 69 -7.53 11.82 -20.87
CA THR A 69 -7.24 12.75 -19.78
C THR A 69 -5.81 12.61 -19.24
N ASN A 70 -5.14 11.49 -19.57
CA ASN A 70 -3.86 11.09 -19.02
C ASN A 70 -3.87 11.06 -17.49
N LYS A 71 -4.98 10.57 -16.90
CA LYS A 71 -5.17 10.46 -15.46
C LYS A 71 -5.24 9.02 -14.97
N ILE A 72 -4.68 8.76 -13.80
CA ILE A 72 -4.83 7.48 -13.08
C ILE A 72 -6.30 7.29 -12.71
N VAL A 73 -6.87 6.16 -13.12
CA VAL A 73 -8.25 5.77 -12.82
C VAL A 73 -8.34 4.51 -11.94
N ALA A 74 -7.26 3.74 -11.86
CA ALA A 74 -7.11 2.61 -10.95
C ALA A 74 -5.63 2.32 -10.69
N CYS A 75 -5.33 1.72 -9.54
CA CYS A 75 -3.98 1.24 -9.23
C CYS A 75 -4.02 -0.11 -8.51
N ALA A 76 -2.98 -0.90 -8.72
CA ALA A 76 -2.68 -2.15 -8.03
C ALA A 76 -1.24 -2.04 -7.52
N MET A 77 -1.08 -1.99 -6.20
CA MET A 77 0.19 -1.68 -5.55
C MET A 77 0.70 -2.93 -4.85
N SER A 78 1.91 -3.38 -5.18
CA SER A 78 2.46 -4.59 -4.57
C SER A 78 3.70 -4.26 -3.74
N SER A 79 3.79 -4.85 -2.56
CA SER A 79 4.94 -4.79 -1.66
C SER A 79 5.59 -6.16 -1.51
N LEU A 80 6.90 -6.19 -1.23
CA LEU A 80 7.62 -7.44 -0.98
C LEU A 80 7.75 -7.65 0.53
N TRP A 81 6.97 -8.58 1.08
CA TRP A 81 7.05 -8.95 2.49
C TRP A 81 8.19 -9.93 2.72
N LYS A 82 8.94 -9.74 3.80
CA LYS A 82 10.13 -10.56 4.10
C LYS A 82 9.96 -11.28 5.42
N ASN A 83 10.40 -12.54 5.45
CA ASN A 83 10.45 -13.31 6.68
C ASN A 83 11.59 -12.81 7.55
N GLU A 84 11.28 -12.05 8.61
CA GLU A 84 12.27 -11.47 9.51
C GLU A 84 13.14 -12.53 10.19
N SER A 85 12.60 -13.73 10.47
CA SER A 85 13.38 -14.84 11.07
C SER A 85 14.49 -15.38 10.15
N LYS A 86 14.44 -15.02 8.86
CA LYS A 86 15.42 -15.39 7.82
C LYS A 86 16.18 -14.19 7.24
N ALA A 87 15.86 -12.97 7.67
CA ALA A 87 16.51 -11.77 7.17
C ALA A 87 17.84 -11.56 7.92
N GLU A 88 18.95 -11.45 7.17
CA GLU A 88 20.28 -11.17 7.72
C GLU A 88 20.49 -9.68 8.08
N SER A 89 19.49 -8.82 7.88
CA SER A 89 19.60 -7.36 8.03
C SER A 89 18.54 -6.78 8.98
N GLU A 90 18.96 -5.85 9.84
CA GLU A 90 18.19 -5.04 10.82
C GLU A 90 17.12 -4.10 10.19
N ASN A 91 16.60 -4.40 9.00
CA ASN A 91 15.48 -3.66 8.43
C ASN A 91 14.17 -4.23 8.97
N HIS A 92 13.83 -3.84 10.20
CA HIS A 92 12.50 -3.99 10.84
C HIS A 92 11.45 -3.13 10.10
N GLY A 93 11.28 -3.34 8.79
CA GLY A 93 10.65 -2.38 7.88
C GLY A 93 9.15 -2.56 7.66
N ASP A 94 8.57 -3.68 8.08
CA ASP A 94 7.21 -4.06 7.68
C ASP A 94 6.13 -3.79 8.74
N GLU A 95 6.49 -3.28 9.93
CA GLU A 95 5.50 -2.91 10.95
C GLU A 95 4.64 -1.73 10.47
N PHE A 96 3.33 -1.90 10.46
CA PHE A 96 2.42 -0.82 10.17
C PHE A 96 2.11 -0.06 11.46
N GLU A 97 2.73 1.10 11.66
CA GLU A 97 2.37 2.02 12.74
C GLU A 97 1.55 3.18 12.18
N PHE A 98 0.30 3.28 12.64
CA PHE A 98 -0.62 4.37 12.27
C PHE A 98 -1.06 5.22 13.46
N ASP A 99 -0.50 4.97 14.65
CA ASP A 99 -0.93 5.64 15.87
C ASP A 99 -0.39 7.08 15.92
N ASN A 100 -1.30 8.05 15.86
CA ASN A 100 -0.98 9.47 16.06
C ASN A 100 -1.38 9.99 17.45
N GLY A 101 -1.81 9.11 18.36
CA GLY A 101 -2.27 9.44 19.71
C GLY A 101 -3.69 10.01 19.81
N GLU A 102 -4.34 10.35 18.68
CA GLU A 102 -5.66 10.99 18.67
C GLU A 102 -6.81 9.99 18.47
N ARG A 103 -6.59 8.90 17.73
CA ARG A 103 -7.59 7.86 17.47
C ARG A 103 -7.02 6.45 17.57
N LYS A 104 -7.38 5.77 18.66
CA LYS A 104 -6.88 4.41 18.97
C LYS A 104 -7.30 3.38 17.93
N GLU A 105 -8.45 3.57 17.29
CA GLU A 105 -9.01 2.71 16.26
C GLU A 105 -8.12 2.65 15.01
N ILE A 106 -7.46 3.76 14.68
CA ILE A 106 -6.51 3.82 13.55
C ILE A 106 -5.26 2.99 13.87
N GLY A 107 -4.76 3.08 15.11
CA GLY A 107 -3.65 2.24 15.58
C GLY A 107 -3.98 0.74 15.57
N VAL A 108 -5.26 0.35 15.71
CA VAL A 108 -5.70 -1.06 15.60
C VAL A 108 -5.50 -1.61 14.18
N LEU A 109 -5.69 -0.80 13.14
CA LEU A 109 -5.46 -1.25 11.76
C LEU A 109 -4.00 -1.68 11.55
N GLY A 110 -3.06 -0.92 12.10
CA GLY A 110 -1.64 -1.20 11.99
C GLY A 110 -1.29 -2.52 12.66
N LYS A 111 -1.83 -2.73 13.87
CA LYS A 111 -1.69 -3.99 14.59
C LYS A 111 -2.25 -5.18 13.82
N ILE A 112 -3.44 -5.05 13.23
CA ILE A 112 -4.05 -6.12 12.41
C ILE A 112 -3.12 -6.50 11.25
N LEU A 113 -2.61 -5.51 10.50
CA LEU A 113 -1.73 -5.78 9.36
C LEU A 113 -0.41 -6.42 9.79
N THR A 114 0.20 -5.93 10.87
CA THR A 114 1.44 -6.49 11.44
C THR A 114 1.22 -7.92 11.95
N GLU A 115 0.12 -8.20 12.64
CA GLU A 115 -0.22 -9.55 13.12
C GLU A 115 -0.48 -10.52 11.96
N LEU A 116 -1.15 -10.07 10.89
CA LEU A 116 -1.36 -10.88 9.68
C LEU A 116 -0.04 -11.24 9.01
N HIS A 117 0.87 -10.27 8.89
CA HIS A 117 2.21 -10.49 8.35
C HIS A 117 3.00 -11.52 9.17
N ALA A 118 3.04 -11.36 10.50
CA ALA A 118 3.70 -12.30 11.40
C ALA A 118 3.09 -13.70 11.33
N LYS A 119 1.75 -13.80 11.34
CA LYS A 119 1.04 -15.08 11.30
C LYS A 119 1.28 -15.83 10.00
N PHE A 120 1.38 -15.13 8.86
CA PHE A 120 1.71 -15.76 7.59
C PHE A 120 3.05 -16.50 7.65
N PHE A 121 4.10 -15.86 8.17
CA PHE A 121 5.43 -16.46 8.26
C PHE A 121 5.56 -17.51 9.37
N GLU A 122 4.76 -17.42 10.44
CA GLU A 122 4.62 -18.51 11.42
C GLU A 122 4.06 -19.79 10.75
N LEU A 123 3.07 -19.64 9.87
CA LEU A 123 2.45 -20.76 9.16
C LEU A 123 3.31 -21.27 8.00
N ARG A 124 4.12 -20.39 7.38
CA ARG A 124 4.99 -20.68 6.24
C ARG A 124 6.44 -20.28 6.52
N PRO A 125 7.10 -20.90 7.52
CA PRO A 125 8.47 -20.54 7.88
C PRO A 125 9.46 -20.91 6.77
N ASP A 126 9.09 -21.78 5.84
CA ASP A 126 9.89 -22.15 4.67
C ASP A 126 10.04 -21.00 3.66
N ILE A 127 9.06 -20.11 3.57
CA ILE A 127 9.08 -18.98 2.63
C ILE A 127 9.96 -17.86 3.16
N ALA A 128 10.88 -17.38 2.32
CA ALA A 128 11.76 -16.26 2.66
C ALA A 128 11.11 -14.90 2.38
N GLN A 129 10.37 -14.78 1.28
CA GLN A 129 9.74 -13.54 0.82
C GLN A 129 8.47 -13.84 0.02
N VAL A 130 7.50 -12.93 0.05
CA VAL A 130 6.26 -13.04 -0.74
C VAL A 130 5.89 -11.68 -1.32
N LEU A 131 5.40 -11.68 -2.56
CA LEU A 131 4.79 -10.50 -3.15
C LEU A 131 3.35 -10.38 -2.61
N HIS A 132 3.09 -9.32 -1.86
CA HIS A 132 1.78 -8.98 -1.34
C HIS A 132 1.20 -7.81 -2.13
N LEU A 133 -0.01 -7.99 -2.66
CA LEU A 133 -0.80 -6.90 -3.22
C LEU A 133 -1.50 -6.18 -2.06
#